data_AF-A0A842VQ80-F1
#
_entry.id   AF-A0A842VQ80-F1
#
_cell.length_a   1.000
_cell.length_b   1.000
_cell.length_c   1.000
_cell.angle_alpha   90.00
_cell.angle_beta   90.00
_cell.angle_gamma   90.00
#
_symmetry.space_group_name_H-M   'P 1'
#
loop_
_entity.id
_entity.type
_entity.pdbx_description
1 polymer ?
#
loop_
_entity_poly.entity_id
_entity_poly.type
_entity_poly.pdbx_seq_one_letter_code
_entity_poly.pdbx_strand_id
1 'polypeptide(L)'
;MKNKGLILLEHIFESISLLNSYIEGKTKEDFINSIQLQDSIIRRIQIIGEAIKIIPINIKNLNPKIPWRKIAAMRDLLIHQYFNVDLDLTWQVIIRTFRN
;
A
#
# COMPACT_ATOMS: atom_id res chain seq x y z
N MET A 1 26.52 8.01 1.13
CA MET A 1 25.44 7.01 1.22
C MET A 1 24.12 7.73 1.50
N LYS A 2 23.07 7.53 0.68
CA LYS A 2 21.74 8.06 0.99
C LYS A 2 21.30 7.56 2.37
N ASN A 3 20.68 8.41 3.18
CA ASN A 3 20.10 8.02 4.46
C ASN A 3 19.07 6.90 4.22
N LYS A 4 19.22 5.74 4.88
CA LYS A 4 18.32 4.58 4.70
C LYS A 4 16.85 4.95 4.89
N GLY A 5 16.53 5.89 5.79
CA GLY A 5 15.16 6.38 5.97
C GLY A 5 14.62 7.12 4.75
N LEU A 6 15.45 7.91 4.07
CA LEU A 6 15.05 8.65 2.87
C LEU A 6 14.73 7.69 1.71
N ILE A 7 15.54 6.65 1.52
CA ILE A 7 15.31 5.61 0.50
C ILE A 7 13.95 4.92 0.73
N LEU A 8 13.60 4.63 1.97
CA LEU A 8 12.32 3.98 2.30
C LEU A 8 11.12 4.89 2.02
N LEU A 9 11.26 6.19 2.26
CA LEU A 9 10.24 7.18 1.91
C LEU A 9 10.10 7.31 0.38
N GLU A 10 11.21 7.28 -0.36
CA GLU A 10 11.20 7.25 -1.84
C GLU A 10 10.42 6.01 -2.34
N HIS A 11 10.69 4.82 -1.79
CA HIS A 11 9.96 3.60 -2.17
C HIS A 11 8.47 3.66 -1.87
N ILE A 12 8.08 4.26 -0.73
CA ILE A 12 6.67 4.48 -0.40
C ILE A 12 6.04 5.40 -1.44
N PHE A 13 6.67 6.54 -1.74
CA PHE A 13 6.15 7.51 -2.70
C PHE A 13 5.99 6.94 -4.10
N GLU A 14 7.00 6.21 -4.59
CA GLU A 14 6.95 5.51 -5.87
C GLU A 14 5.82 4.48 -5.90
N SER A 15 5.67 3.69 -4.83
CA SER A 15 4.63 2.67 -4.75
C SER A 15 3.23 3.26 -4.74
N ILE A 16 3.03 4.40 -4.06
CA ILE A 16 1.77 5.15 -4.08
C ILE A 16 1.49 5.66 -5.50
N SER A 17 2.48 6.26 -6.16
CA SER A 17 2.34 6.80 -7.52
C SER A 17 1.96 5.71 -8.52
N LEU A 18 2.63 4.57 -8.47
CA LEU A 18 2.32 3.41 -9.31
C LEU A 18 0.93 2.82 -9.00
N LEU A 19 0.57 2.71 -7.71
CA LEU A 19 -0.75 2.21 -7.35
C LEU A 19 -1.85 3.12 -7.90
N ASN A 20 -1.69 4.44 -7.78
CA ASN A 20 -2.61 5.43 -8.35
C ASN A 20 -2.77 5.26 -9.87
N SER A 21 -1.66 5.07 -10.61
CA SER A 21 -1.74 4.88 -12.06
C SER A 21 -2.38 3.54 -12.45
N TYR A 22 -2.21 2.48 -11.66
CA TYR A 22 -2.85 1.19 -11.92
C TYR A 22 -4.36 1.24 -11.74
N ILE A 23 -4.84 2.01 -10.77
CA ILE A 23 -6.27 2.13 -10.48
C ILE A 23 -6.94 3.25 -11.28
N GLU A 24 -6.20 4.12 -11.96
CA GLU A 24 -6.76 5.22 -12.74
C GLU A 24 -7.65 4.69 -13.88
N GLY A 25 -8.86 5.23 -13.98
CA GLY A 25 -9.86 4.78 -14.97
C GLY A 25 -10.37 3.34 -14.78
N LYS A 26 -9.89 2.58 -13.80
CA LYS A 26 -10.35 1.22 -13.52
C LYS A 26 -11.60 1.20 -12.65
N THR A 27 -12.45 0.24 -12.94
CA THR A 27 -13.62 -0.15 -12.14
C THR A 27 -13.27 -1.29 -11.20
N LYS A 28 -14.19 -1.59 -10.27
CA LYS A 28 -14.11 -2.76 -9.41
C LYS A 28 -14.07 -4.07 -10.21
N GLU A 29 -14.83 -4.13 -11.29
CA GLU A 29 -14.94 -5.32 -12.13
C GLU A 29 -13.64 -5.57 -12.91
N ASP A 30 -12.97 -4.52 -13.37
CA ASP A 30 -11.61 -4.63 -13.96
C ASP A 30 -10.61 -5.23 -12.97
N PHE A 31 -10.70 -4.86 -11.69
CA PHE A 31 -9.86 -5.39 -10.62
C PHE A 31 -10.16 -6.87 -10.33
N ILE A 32 -11.43 -7.23 -10.14
CA ILE A 32 -11.84 -8.61 -9.84
C ILE A 32 -11.47 -9.56 -10.98
N ASN A 33 -11.62 -9.11 -12.23
CA ASN A 33 -11.38 -9.95 -13.41
C ASN A 33 -9.91 -9.97 -13.87
N SER A 34 -9.00 -9.26 -13.20
CA SER A 34 -7.59 -9.18 -13.56
C SER A 34 -6.67 -9.56 -12.40
N ILE A 35 -6.18 -10.81 -12.41
CA ILE A 35 -5.16 -11.28 -11.47
C ILE A 35 -3.90 -10.42 -11.54
N GLN A 36 -3.49 -10.00 -12.74
CA GLN A 36 -2.34 -9.12 -12.90
C GLN A 36 -2.54 -7.78 -12.19
N LEU A 37 -3.73 -7.19 -12.26
CA LEU A 37 -4.04 -5.94 -11.56
C LEU A 37 -4.06 -6.13 -10.04
N GLN A 38 -4.64 -7.25 -9.57
CA GLN A 38 -4.61 -7.64 -8.16
C GLN A 38 -3.18 -7.76 -7.65
N ASP A 39 -2.35 -8.56 -8.32
CA ASP A 39 -0.95 -8.78 -7.94
C ASP A 39 -0.15 -7.47 -7.96
N SER A 40 -0.37 -6.63 -8.97
CA SER A 40 0.32 -5.33 -9.09
C SER A 40 -0.01 -4.43 -7.90
N ILE A 41 -1.28 -4.32 -7.52
CA ILE A 41 -1.72 -3.50 -6.39
C ILE A 41 -1.25 -4.08 -5.06
N ILE A 42 -1.46 -5.38 -4.85
CA ILE A 42 -1.03 -6.08 -3.63
C ILE A 42 0.47 -5.88 -3.42
N ARG A 43 1.28 -6.06 -4.47
CA ARG A 43 2.73 -5.83 -4.41
C ARG A 43 3.08 -4.42 -3.96
N ARG A 44 2.40 -3.38 -4.47
CA ARG A 44 2.65 -1.99 -4.05
C ARG A 44 2.32 -1.79 -2.57
N ILE A 45 1.19 -2.32 -2.09
CA ILE A 45 0.80 -2.24 -0.67
C ILE A 45 1.82 -2.94 0.23
N GLN A 46 2.34 -4.11 -0.21
CA GLN A 46 3.37 -4.83 0.52
C GLN A 46 4.66 -4.00 0.67
N ILE A 47 5.12 -3.32 -0.39
CA ILE A 47 6.31 -2.44 -0.32
C ILE A 47 6.08 -1.31 0.67
N ILE A 48 4.91 -0.66 0.60
CA ILE A 48 4.56 0.45 1.51
C ILE A 48 4.60 -0.03 2.96
N GLY A 49 3.92 -1.14 3.28
CA GLY A 49 3.88 -1.67 4.63
C GLY A 49 5.26 -2.11 5.15
N GLU A 50 6.06 -2.76 4.31
CA GLU A 50 7.43 -3.17 4.66
C GLU A 50 8.32 -1.96 4.95
N ALA A 51 8.28 -0.95 4.07
CA ALA A 51 9.04 0.26 4.26
C ALA A 51 8.68 0.97 5.58
N ILE A 52 7.39 1.06 5.91
CA ILE A 52 6.91 1.64 7.17
C ILE A 52 7.42 0.89 8.41
N LYS A 53 7.51 -0.44 8.36
CA LYS A 53 8.07 -1.26 9.44
C LYS A 53 9.55 -0.92 9.68
N ILE A 54 10.31 -0.71 8.60
CA ILE A 54 11.75 -0.44 8.67
C ILE A 54 12.06 1.01 9.04
N ILE A 55 11.20 1.99 8.68
CA ILE A 55 11.42 3.40 9.01
C ILE A 55 11.59 3.59 10.53
N PRO A 56 12.66 4.26 10.98
CA PRO A 56 12.88 4.58 12.39
C PRO A 56 11.73 5.34 13.05
N ILE A 57 11.49 5.08 14.34
CA ILE A 57 10.37 5.69 15.08
C ILE A 57 10.47 7.21 15.17
N ASN A 58 11.69 7.76 15.28
CA ASN A 58 11.89 9.21 15.32
C ASN A 58 11.41 9.90 14.02
N ILE A 59 11.57 9.26 12.85
CA ILE A 59 11.03 9.78 11.57
C ILE A 59 9.50 9.72 11.56
N LYS A 60 8.91 8.60 12.03
CA LYS A 60 7.45 8.45 12.13
C LYS A 60 6.84 9.50 13.06
N ASN A 61 7.52 9.80 14.16
CA ASN A 61 7.10 10.80 15.15
C ASN A 61 7.13 12.24 14.62
N LEU A 62 7.85 12.54 13.53
CA LEU A 62 7.76 13.84 12.85
C LEU A 62 6.38 14.06 12.21
N ASN A 63 5.65 12.97 11.90
CA ASN A 63 4.33 13.02 11.27
C ASN A 63 3.35 12.09 12.00
N PRO A 64 2.93 12.40 13.24
CA PRO A 64 2.10 11.52 14.05
C PRO A 64 0.66 11.41 13.54
N LYS A 65 0.22 12.33 12.67
CA LYS A 65 -1.09 12.29 12.01
C LYS A 65 -1.21 11.15 11.01
N ILE A 66 -0.09 10.66 10.47
CA ILE A 66 -0.09 9.52 9.55
C ILE A 66 -0.34 8.24 10.36
N PRO A 67 -1.33 7.41 10.00
CA PRO A 67 -1.67 6.21 10.75
C PRO A 67 -0.71 5.05 10.44
N TRP A 68 0.59 5.24 10.68
CA TRP A 68 1.67 4.30 10.33
C TRP A 68 1.36 2.85 10.71
N ARG A 69 0.85 2.63 11.93
CA ARG A 69 0.50 1.30 12.44
C ARG A 69 -0.62 0.64 11.63
N LYS A 70 -1.64 1.40 11.23
CA LYS A 70 -2.76 0.86 10.43
C LYS A 70 -2.29 0.47 9.04
N ILE A 71 -1.44 1.28 8.42
CA ILE A 71 -0.90 1.00 7.08
C ILE A 71 0.00 -0.26 7.12
N ALA A 72 0.85 -0.40 8.14
CA ALA A 72 1.65 -1.62 8.31
C ALA A 72 0.80 -2.87 8.57
N ALA A 73 -0.29 -2.74 9.35
CA ALA A 73 -1.22 -3.84 9.60
C ALA A 73 -1.98 -4.28 8.34
N MET A 74 -2.28 -3.37 7.41
CA MET A 74 -2.90 -3.70 6.13
C MET A 74 -2.04 -4.65 5.29
N ARG A 75 -0.72 -4.45 5.28
CA ARG A 75 0.23 -5.37 4.64
C ARG A 75 0.18 -6.75 5.28
N ASP A 76 0.12 -6.83 6.61
CA ASP A 76 0.07 -8.12 7.31
C ASP A 76 -1.24 -8.87 7.02
N LEU A 77 -2.37 -8.15 6.96
CA LEU A 77 -3.66 -8.74 6.58
C LEU A 77 -3.60 -9.33 5.16
N LEU A 78 -3.15 -8.55 4.18
CA LEU A 78 -3.11 -8.96 2.77
C LEU A 78 -2.15 -10.13 2.51
N ILE A 79 -1.05 -10.24 3.26
CA ILE A 79 -0.09 -11.34 3.09
C ILE A 79 -0.54 -12.59 3.83
N HIS A 80 -1.06 -12.47 5.06
CA HIS A 80 -1.35 -13.64 5.88
C HIS A 80 -2.75 -14.22 5.64
N GLN A 81 -3.68 -13.41 5.14
CA GLN A 81 -5.04 -13.84 4.83
C GLN A 81 -5.31 -13.90 3.33
N TYR A 82 -4.29 -13.88 2.45
CA TYR A 82 -4.45 -13.82 0.99
C TYR A 82 -5.42 -14.86 0.41
N PHE A 83 -5.52 -16.04 1.03
CA PHE A 83 -6.46 -17.12 0.65
C PHE A 83 -7.93 -16.83 0.99
N ASN A 84 -8.18 -15.82 1.82
CA ASN A 84 -9.49 -15.37 2.30
C ASN A 84 -9.63 -13.85 2.21
N VAL A 85 -8.81 -13.19 1.37
CA VAL A 85 -8.91 -11.76 1.14
C VAL A 85 -10.20 -11.49 0.37
N ASP A 86 -11.11 -10.77 1.02
CA ASP A 86 -12.27 -10.21 0.38
C ASP A 86 -11.82 -9.14 -0.63
N LEU A 87 -11.90 -9.49 -1.92
CA LEU A 87 -11.52 -8.60 -3.03
C LEU A 87 -12.41 -7.35 -3.08
N ASP A 88 -13.66 -7.44 -2.63
CA ASP A 88 -14.57 -6.30 -2.59
C ASP A 88 -14.15 -5.30 -1.53
N LEU A 89 -13.85 -5.79 -0.33
CA LEU A 89 -13.33 -4.96 0.75
C LEU A 89 -11.96 -4.38 0.37
N THR A 90 -11.12 -5.16 -0.28
CA THR A 90 -9.80 -4.72 -0.74
C THR A 90 -9.92 -3.56 -1.71
N TRP A 91 -10.78 -3.67 -2.72
CA TRP A 91 -11.04 -2.58 -3.66
C TRP A 91 -11.59 -1.33 -2.97
N GLN A 92 -12.53 -1.48 -2.03
CA GLN A 92 -13.06 -0.34 -1.27
C GLN A 92 -11.97 0.39 -0.47
N VAL A 93 -11.09 -0.36 0.20
CA VAL A 93 -9.97 0.20 0.96
C VAL A 93 -8.99 0.92 0.03
N ILE A 94 -8.67 0.32 -1.13
CA ILE A 94 -7.80 0.92 -2.14
C ILE A 94 -8.38 2.27 -2.60
N ILE A 95 -9.62 2.29 -3.05
CA ILE A 95 -10.24 3.51 -3.59
C ILE A 95 -10.35 4.60 -2.53
N ARG A 96 -10.77 4.27 -1.30
CA ARG A 96 -10.85 5.24 -0.20
C ARG A 96 -9.49 5.83 0.20
N THR A 97 -8.41 5.06 0.04
CA THR A 97 -7.07 5.47 0.48
C THR A 97 -6.33 6.26 -0.58
N PHE A 98 -6.56 5.94 -1.86
CA PHE A 98 -5.69 6.37 -2.96
C PHE A 98 -6.39 7.24 -4.02
N ARG A 99 -7.73 7.19 -4.13
CA ARG A 99 -8.50 8.19 -4.87
C ARG A 99 -9.10 9.20 -3.88
N ASN A 100 -8.43 10.34 -3.72
CA ASN A 100 -9.07 11.56 -3.23
C ASN A 100 -9.67 12.32 -4.40
#